data_AF-A0AB74LUZ4-F1
#
_entry.id   AF-A0AB74LUZ4-F1
#
_cell.length_a   1.000
_cell.length_b   1.000
_cell.length_c   1.000
_cell.angle_alpha   90.00
_cell.angle_beta   90.00
_cell.angle_gamma   90.00
#
_symmetry.space_group_name_H-M   'P 1'
#
loop_
_entity.id
_entity.type
_entity.pdbx_description
1 polymer ?
#
loop_
_entity_poly.entity_id
_entity_poly.type
_entity_poly.pdbx_seq_one_letter_code
_entity_poly.pdbx_strand_id
1 'polypeptide(L)' 'MRQSTIDELARGATRTVERIIAADPGDGPAARESRIRDALALWIGHAVEREARNDRRRVGRRQA' A
#
# COMPACT_ATOMS: atom_id res chain seq x y z
N MET A 1 -13.65 2.01 3.73
CA MET A 1 -13.26 0.99 2.73
C MET A 1 -13.92 -0.34 3.08
N ARG A 2 -14.08 -1.29 2.14
CA ARG A 2 -14.54 -2.66 2.46
C ARG A 2 -13.35 -3.52 2.92
N GLN A 3 -13.59 -4.50 3.80
CA GLN A 3 -12.53 -5.39 4.31
C GLN A 3 -11.79 -6.11 3.18
N SER A 4 -12.50 -6.62 2.18
CA SER A 4 -11.88 -7.31 1.03
C SER A 4 -10.86 -6.46 0.27
N THR A 5 -11.08 -5.14 0.19
CA THR A 5 -10.14 -4.20 -0.42
C THR A 5 -8.92 -3.97 0.47
N ILE A 6 -9.11 -3.90 1.79
CA ILE A 6 -7.99 -3.82 2.75
C ILE A 6 -7.10 -5.05 2.61
N ASP A 7 -7.70 -6.24 2.57
CA ASP A 7 -6.96 -7.49 2.42
C ASP A 7 -6.22 -7.58 1.07
N GLU A 8 -6.81 -7.06 0.00
CA GLU A 8 -6.17 -6.97 -1.31
C GLU A 8 -4.93 -6.06 -1.27
N LEU A 9 -5.05 -4.88 -0.66
CA LEU A 9 -3.94 -3.94 -0.48
C LEU A 9 -2.84 -4.54 0.38
N ALA A 10 -3.19 -5.17 1.50
CA ALA A 10 -2.24 -5.83 2.40
C ALA A 10 -1.48 -6.96 1.66
N ARG A 11 -2.20 -7.84 0.94
CA ARG A 11 -1.58 -8.89 0.12
C ARG A 11 -0.68 -8.31 -0.97
N GLY A 12 -1.07 -7.19 -1.58
CA GLY A 12 -0.23 -6.46 -2.54
C GLY A 12 1.08 -5.98 -1.92
N ALA A 13 1.00 -5.31 -0.77
CA ALA A 13 2.15 -4.82 -0.04
C ALA A 13 3.10 -5.95 0.38
N THR A 14 2.58 -7.05 0.94
CA THR A 14 3.38 -8.22 1.33
C THR A 14 4.14 -8.78 0.13
N ARG A 15 3.48 -8.99 -1.01
CA ARG A 15 4.15 -9.51 -2.21
C ARG A 15 5.25 -8.58 -2.74
N THR A 16 5.07 -7.26 -2.62
CA THR A 16 6.11 -6.30 -2.97
C THR A 16 7.32 -6.43 -2.05
N VAL A 17 7.10 -6.54 -0.73
CA VAL A 17 8.18 -6.73 0.25
C VAL A 17 8.91 -8.05 0.02
N GLU A 18 8.18 -9.15 -0.16
CA GLU A 18 8.76 -10.46 -0.48
C GLU A 18 9.65 -10.39 -1.72
N ARG A 19 9.22 -9.66 -2.77
CA ARG A 19 10.01 -9.46 -3.97
C ARG A 19 11.29 -8.65 -3.70
N ILE A 20 11.22 -7.61 -2.86
CA ILE A 20 12.40 -6.82 -2.48
C ILE A 20 13.39 -7.68 -1.69
N ILE A 21 12.89 -8.57 -0.83
CA ILE A 21 13.72 -9.50 -0.06
C ILE A 21 14.35 -10.57 -0.97
N ALA A 22 13.58 -11.12 -1.91
CA ALA A 22 14.01 -12.19 -2.80
C ALA A 22 14.89 -11.72 -3.96
N ALA A 23 14.73 -10.47 -4.41
CA ALA A 23 15.58 -9.89 -5.44
C ALA A 23 16.97 -9.69 -4.85
N ASP A 24 17.91 -10.60 -5.14
CA ASP A 24 19.25 -10.63 -4.55
C ASP A 24 20.07 -9.41 -5.00
N PRO A 25 20.29 -8.44 -4.10
CA PRO A 25 21.08 -7.27 -4.40
C PRO A 25 22.37 -7.36 -3.60
N GLY A 26 23.53 -7.13 -4.22
CA GLY A 26 24.78 -6.93 -3.45
C GLY A 26 24.68 -5.82 -2.38
N ASP A 27 23.55 -5.11 -2.31
CA ASP A 27 23.13 -4.20 -1.25
C ASP A 27 23.08 -4.85 0.14
N GLY A 28 23.79 -4.23 1.08
CA GLY A 28 23.72 -4.58 2.49
C GLY A 28 22.32 -4.39 3.11
N PRO A 29 22.08 -4.93 4.32
CA PRO A 29 20.76 -4.95 4.97
C PRO A 29 20.05 -3.58 5.05
N ALA A 30 20.81 -2.49 5.27
CA ALA A 30 20.25 -1.14 5.40
C ALA A 30 19.60 -0.61 4.10
N ALA A 31 20.22 -0.86 2.95
CA ALA A 31 19.67 -0.43 1.65
C ALA A 31 18.39 -1.21 1.31
N ARG A 32 18.34 -2.49 1.68
CA ARG A 32 17.12 -3.32 1.57
C ARG A 32 16.00 -2.79 2.47
N GLU A 33 16.32 -2.45 3.72
CA GLU A 33 15.37 -1.86 4.66
C GLU A 33 14.79 -0.53 4.14
N SER A 34 15.64 0.35 3.59
CA SER A 34 15.19 1.61 2.99
C SER A 34 14.17 1.36 1.87
N ARG A 35 14.46 0.43 0.95
CA ARG A 35 13.53 0.08 -0.14
C ARG A 35 12.20 -0.48 0.36
N ILE A 36 12.23 -1.28 1.42
CA ILE A 36 11.00 -1.80 2.05
C ILE A 36 10.18 -0.64 2.63
N ARG A 37 10.81 0.29 3.36
CA ARG A 37 10.13 1.45 3.93
C ARG A 37 9.48 2.31 2.85
N ASP A 38 10.20 2.61 1.78
CA ASP A 38 9.68 3.39 0.64
C ASP A 38 8.50 2.69 -0.03
N ALA A 39 8.62 1.38 -0.28
CA ALA A 39 7.53 0.59 -0.86
C ALA A 39 6.28 0.59 0.02
N LEU A 40 6.43 0.42 1.34
CA LEU A 40 5.31 0.45 2.27
C LEU A 40 4.68 1.85 2.35
N ALA A 41 5.47 2.92 2.34
CA ALA A 41 4.96 4.29 2.31
C ALA A 41 4.08 4.54 1.07
N LEU A 42 4.49 4.04 -0.11
CA LEU A 42 3.68 4.12 -1.33
C LEU A 42 2.36 3.38 -1.21
N TRP A 43 2.36 2.16 -0.64
CA TRP A 43 1.13 1.40 -0.42
C TRP A 43 0.18 2.09 0.56
N ILE A 44 0.71 2.68 1.64
CA ILE A 44 -0.08 3.46 2.60
C ILE A 44 -0.69 4.69 1.90
N GLY A 45 0.10 5.44 1.13
CA GLY A 45 -0.39 6.58 0.35
C GLY A 45 -1.53 6.20 -0.58
N HIS A 46 -1.37 5.10 -1.33
CA HIS A 46 -2.41 4.58 -2.20
C HIS A 46 -3.70 4.21 -1.45
N ALA A 47 -3.58 3.56 -0.28
CA ALA A 47 -4.71 3.19 0.56
C ALA A 47 -5.48 4.44 1.07
N VAL A 48 -4.74 5.45 1.53
CA VAL A 48 -5.30 6.72 2.02
C VAL A 48 -6.06 7.45 0.91
N GLU A 49 -5.46 7.58 -0.27
CA GLU A 49 -6.13 8.20 -1.42
C GLU A 49 -7.43 7.47 -1.80
N ARG A 50 -7.40 6.14 -1.78
CA ARG A 50 -8.57 5.32 -2.12
C ARG A 50 -9.69 5.53 -1.11
N GLU A 51 -9.37 5.62 0.18
CA GLU A 51 -10.39 5.93 1.19
C GLU A 51 -10.92 7.35 1.08
N ALA A 52 -10.06 8.34 0.82
CA ALA A 52 -10.50 9.72 0.59
C ALA A 52 -11.45 9.83 -0.63
N ARG A 53 -11.21 9.06 -1.70
CA ARG A 53 -12.15 8.98 -2.84
C ARG A 53 -13.47 8.31 -2.45
N ASN A 54 -13.44 7.25 -1.64
CA ASN A 54 -14.65 6.58 -1.17
C ASN A 54 -15.50 7.48 -0.26
N ASP A 55 -14.84 8.26 0.60
CA ASP A 55 -15.52 9.18 1.50
C ASP A 55 -16.22 10.30 0.73
N ARG A 56 -15.52 10.95 -0.22
CA ARG A 56 -16.12 11.92 -1.14
C ARG A 56 -17.34 11.38 -1.88
N ARG A 57 -17.27 10.13 -2.37
CA ARG A 57 -18.40 9.45 -3.03
C ARG A 57 -19.57 9.21 -2.08
N ARG A 58 -19.31 8.90 -0.80
CA ARG A 58 -20.37 8.73 0.20
C ARG A 58 -21.07 10.04 0.53
N VAL A 59 -20.31 11.13 0.67
CA VAL A 59 -20.86 12.48 0.90
C VAL A 59 -21.72 12.91 -0.29
N GLY A 60 -21.22 12.79 -1.52
CA GLY A 60 -21.98 13.18 -2.72
C GLY A 60 -23.30 12.41 -2.89
N ARG A 61 -23.37 11.14 -2.48
CA ARG A 61 -24.62 10.36 -2.48
C ARG A 61 -25.60 10.75 -1.38
N ARG A 62 -25.15 11.37 -0.28
CA ARG A 62 -26.02 11.85 0.80
C ARG A 62 -26.68 13.20 0.48
N GLN A 63 -26.11 13.94 -0.46
CA GLN A 63 -26.58 15.28 -0.85
C GLN A 63 -27.49 15.27 -2.09
N ALA A 64 -27.64 14.12 -2.75
CA ALA A 64 -28.54 13.90 -3.87
C ALA A 64 -29.78 13.13 -3.40
#